data_AF-A0A7Y4ZUR9-F1
#
_entry.id   AF-A0A7Y4ZUR9-F1
#
_cell.length_a   1.000
_cell.length_b   1.000
_cell.length_c   1.000
_cell.angle_alpha   90.00
_cell.angle_beta   90.00
_cell.angle_gamma   90.00
#
_symmetry.space_group_name_H-M   'P 1'
#
loop_
_entity.id
_entity.type
_entity.pdbx_description
1 polymer ?
#
loop_
_entity_poly.entity_id
_entity_poly.type
_entity_poly.pdbx_seq_one_letter_code
_entity_poly.pdbx_strand_id
1 'polypeptide(L)'
;MNLFRRSGGASLVCPKCKKAFAPPPGRTAAVKKTLSKGGAPVWLECPHCYHDFAVVQAGREEEEDAPLRCPVVGCEGWVSYVTMKGRAPFFGCGECGSFWRKEASLFRDITAVVKRFPYRRKSYEKSGESWLPGDPDKETKSYEQKIAKEPAEHGTDFDKT
;
A
#
# COMPACT_ATOMS: atom_id res chain seq x y z
N MET A 1 -34.60 -36.66 13.35
CA MET A 1 -35.37 -35.68 12.56
C MET A 1 -34.39 -34.93 11.66
N ASN A 2 -34.49 -35.20 10.36
CA ASN A 2 -33.69 -34.57 9.29
C ASN A 2 -34.16 -33.15 9.02
N LEU A 3 -33.25 -32.18 9.03
CA LEU A 3 -33.43 -30.88 8.37
C LEU A 3 -32.17 -30.53 7.57
N PHE A 4 -31.99 -31.22 6.44
CA PHE A 4 -31.22 -30.71 5.31
C PHE A 4 -32.21 -30.34 4.20
N ARG A 5 -32.38 -29.04 3.91
CA ARG A 5 -32.41 -28.52 2.53
C ARG A 5 -32.51 -26.98 2.46
N ARG A 6 -31.49 -26.42 1.79
CA ARG A 6 -31.47 -25.24 0.90
C ARG A 6 -31.71 -23.88 1.58
N SER A 7 -30.69 -23.04 1.73
CA SER A 7 -30.05 -22.33 0.61
C SER A 7 -28.64 -21.89 0.98
N GLY A 8 -27.62 -22.45 0.33
CA GLY A 8 -26.22 -22.03 0.46
C GLY A 8 -25.94 -20.70 -0.22
N GLY A 9 -26.50 -19.62 0.32
CA GLY A 9 -26.13 -18.25 -0.02
C GLY A 9 -24.99 -17.80 0.87
N ALA A 10 -23.93 -17.23 0.29
CA ALA A 10 -22.90 -16.57 1.09
C ALA A 10 -23.57 -15.46 1.93
N SER A 11 -23.44 -15.53 3.26
CA SER A 11 -23.95 -14.50 4.16
C SER A 11 -22.89 -13.41 4.33
N LEU A 12 -23.31 -12.15 4.21
CA LEU A 12 -22.45 -10.98 4.45
C LEU A 12 -22.77 -10.39 5.82
N VAL A 13 -21.77 -9.84 6.51
CA VAL A 13 -21.93 -9.15 7.79
C VAL A 13 -21.58 -7.68 7.59
N CYS A 14 -22.48 -6.77 7.98
CA CYS A 14 -22.21 -5.33 7.90
C CYS A 14 -21.10 -4.92 8.89
N PRO A 15 -20.08 -4.16 8.46
CA PRO A 15 -19.02 -3.72 9.38
C PRO A 15 -19.52 -2.72 10.43
N LYS A 16 -20.59 -1.95 10.14
CA LYS A 16 -21.16 -0.94 11.05
C LYS A 16 -22.16 -1.52 12.05
N CYS A 17 -23.24 -2.15 11.57
CA CYS A 17 -24.33 -2.63 12.46
C CYS A 17 -24.22 -4.11 12.85
N LYS A 18 -23.23 -4.84 12.32
CA LYS A 18 -22.95 -6.26 12.58
C LYS A 18 -24.08 -7.23 12.23
N LYS A 19 -25.15 -6.77 11.58
CA LYS A 19 -26.24 -7.63 11.10
C LYS A 19 -25.84 -8.39 9.84
N ALA A 20 -26.25 -9.65 9.79
CA ALA A 20 -26.04 -10.53 8.65
C ALA A 20 -27.15 -10.34 7.61
N PHE A 21 -26.80 -10.35 6.33
CA PHE A 21 -27.74 -10.24 5.22
C PHE A 21 -27.26 -10.98 3.98
N ALA A 22 -28.19 -11.28 3.06
CA ALA A 22 -27.86 -11.89 1.78
C ALA A 22 -27.41 -10.81 0.78
N PRO A 23 -26.44 -11.10 -0.11
CA PRO A 23 -26.08 -10.21 -1.20
C PRO A 23 -27.31 -9.79 -2.01
N PRO A 24 -27.43 -8.51 -2.42
CA PRO A 24 -28.55 -8.06 -3.23
C PRO A 24 -28.72 -8.87 -4.52
N PRO A 25 -29.96 -9.04 -5.02
CA PRO A 25 -30.22 -9.62 -6.33
C PRO A 25 -29.37 -8.93 -7.40
N GLY A 26 -28.74 -9.72 -8.29
CA GLY A 26 -27.84 -9.20 -9.33
C GLY A 26 -26.39 -8.96 -8.89
N ARG A 27 -26.09 -8.92 -7.58
CA ARG A 27 -24.71 -8.75 -7.05
C ARG A 27 -24.09 -10.06 -6.53
N THR A 28 -24.88 -11.12 -6.37
CA THR A 28 -24.45 -12.40 -5.76
C THR A 28 -23.23 -13.03 -6.44
N ALA A 29 -23.19 -13.04 -7.79
CA ALA A 29 -22.08 -13.64 -8.53
C ALA A 29 -20.77 -12.84 -8.35
N ALA A 30 -20.86 -11.51 -8.35
CA ALA A 30 -19.72 -10.63 -8.14
C ALA A 30 -19.16 -10.79 -6.72
N VAL A 31 -20.03 -10.77 -5.70
CA VAL A 31 -19.65 -11.00 -4.30
C VAL A 31 -18.97 -12.35 -4.13
N LYS A 32 -19.56 -13.43 -4.67
CA LYS A 32 -18.98 -14.78 -4.59
C LYS A 32 -17.60 -14.85 -5.26
N LYS A 33 -17.43 -14.20 -6.42
CA LYS A 33 -16.15 -14.13 -7.12
C LYS A 33 -15.10 -13.41 -6.27
N THR A 34 -15.42 -12.22 -5.78
CA THR A 34 -14.49 -11.40 -4.98
C THR A 34 -14.06 -12.11 -3.71
N LEU A 35 -14.98 -12.78 -3.00
CA LEU A 35 -14.66 -13.52 -1.77
C LEU A 35 -13.84 -14.80 -1.99
N SER A 36 -13.97 -15.46 -3.15
CA SER A 36 -13.35 -16.79 -3.38
C SER A 36 -12.05 -16.77 -4.17
N LYS A 37 -11.89 -15.86 -5.12
CA LYS A 37 -10.76 -15.84 -6.07
C LYS A 37 -9.98 -14.52 -6.04
N GLY A 38 -10.41 -13.56 -5.24
CA GLY A 38 -10.01 -12.17 -5.39
C GLY A 38 -10.66 -11.54 -6.64
N GLY A 39 -10.81 -10.23 -6.62
CA GLY A 39 -11.48 -9.49 -7.69
C GLY A 39 -11.59 -8.02 -7.35
N ALA A 40 -12.24 -7.26 -8.24
CA ALA A 40 -12.59 -5.88 -7.97
C ALA A 40 -13.48 -5.79 -6.71
N PRO A 41 -13.31 -4.75 -5.88
CA PRO A 41 -14.20 -4.49 -4.76
C PRO A 41 -15.66 -4.40 -5.22
N VAL A 42 -16.57 -4.97 -4.44
CA VAL A 42 -18.02 -4.85 -4.69
C VAL A 42 -18.61 -3.91 -3.65
N TRP A 43 -18.94 -2.69 -4.08
CA TRP A 43 -19.65 -1.72 -3.25
C TRP A 43 -21.08 -2.16 -2.99
N LEU A 44 -21.46 -2.24 -1.73
CA LEU A 44 -22.78 -2.62 -1.27
C LEU A 44 -23.28 -1.66 -0.19
N GLU A 45 -24.57 -1.38 -0.22
CA GLU A 45 -25.28 -0.69 0.85
C GLU A 45 -25.88 -1.73 1.81
N CYS A 46 -25.74 -1.51 3.12
CA CYS A 46 -26.38 -2.36 4.12
C CYS A 46 -27.91 -2.10 4.20
N PRO A 47 -28.77 -3.13 4.04
CA PRO A 47 -30.22 -2.94 4.08
C PRO A 47 -30.79 -2.62 5.48
N HIS A 48 -29.96 -2.65 6.53
CA HIS A 48 -30.39 -2.40 7.91
C HIS A 48 -30.01 -1.02 8.45
N CYS A 49 -28.89 -0.47 7.98
CA CYS A 49 -28.36 0.80 8.48
C CYS A 49 -27.90 1.76 7.37
N TYR A 50 -28.11 1.37 6.10
CA TYR A 50 -27.80 2.15 4.91
C TYR A 50 -26.34 2.63 4.84
N HIS A 51 -25.44 1.86 5.46
CA HIS A 51 -24.00 2.12 5.37
C HIS A 51 -23.44 1.44 4.14
N ASP A 52 -22.79 2.22 3.29
CA ASP A 52 -22.01 1.75 2.17
C ASP A 52 -20.68 1.15 2.64
N PHE A 53 -20.33 0.00 2.08
CA PHE A 53 -19.04 -0.64 2.33
C PHE A 53 -18.62 -1.47 1.11
N ALA A 54 -17.31 -1.67 0.98
CA ALA A 54 -16.74 -2.56 -0.04
C ALA A 54 -16.64 -3.99 0.49
N VAL A 55 -17.11 -4.95 -0.30
CA VAL A 55 -16.74 -6.35 -0.13
C VAL A 55 -15.42 -6.59 -0.86
N VAL A 56 -14.40 -6.96 -0.09
CA VAL A 56 -13.08 -7.38 -0.55
C VAL A 56 -12.79 -8.79 -0.05
N GLN A 57 -11.79 -9.46 -0.62
CA GLN A 57 -11.37 -10.78 -0.14
C GLN A 57 -10.75 -10.63 1.26
N ALA A 58 -11.07 -11.54 2.19
CA ALA A 58 -10.39 -11.56 3.50
C ALA A 58 -8.87 -11.70 3.30
N GLY A 59 -8.09 -10.80 3.90
CA GLY A 59 -6.63 -10.69 3.69
C GLY A 59 -6.21 -9.78 2.54
N ARG A 60 -7.15 -9.19 1.79
CA ARG A 60 -6.96 -7.97 1.00
C ARG A 60 -7.67 -6.83 1.71
N GLU A 61 -7.15 -6.43 2.86
CA GLU A 61 -7.20 -4.99 3.13
C GLU A 61 -6.43 -4.35 1.97
N GLU A 62 -6.90 -3.24 1.40
CA GLU A 62 -5.93 -2.35 0.77
C GLU A 62 -4.97 -2.01 1.91
N GLU A 63 -3.85 -2.73 1.99
CA GLU A 63 -2.64 -2.12 2.49
C GLU A 63 -2.55 -0.85 1.65
N GLU A 64 -2.97 0.27 2.21
CA GLU A 64 -2.41 1.54 1.80
C GLU A 64 -0.91 1.29 1.89
N ASP A 65 -0.29 1.03 0.75
CA ASP A 65 1.16 0.87 0.63
C ASP A 65 1.72 2.15 1.23
N ALA A 66 2.09 2.10 2.51
CA ALA A 66 2.67 3.23 3.18
C ALA A 66 3.91 3.57 2.36
N PRO A 67 4.04 4.79 1.84
CA PRO A 67 5.12 5.06 0.90
C PRO A 67 6.46 5.05 1.64
N LEU A 68 7.51 4.53 0.99
CA LEU A 68 8.87 4.62 1.52
C LEU A 68 9.35 6.08 1.42
N ARG A 69 10.16 6.55 2.37
CA ARG A 69 10.89 7.82 2.18
C ARG A 69 11.85 7.69 1.00
N CYS A 70 12.05 8.80 0.28
CA CYS A 70 13.01 8.84 -0.82
C CYS A 70 14.45 8.69 -0.30
N PRO A 71 15.25 7.75 -0.84
CA PRO A 71 16.63 7.59 -0.42
C PRO A 71 17.60 8.58 -1.08
N VAL A 72 17.12 9.45 -1.97
CA VAL A 72 17.95 10.46 -2.63
C VAL A 72 18.42 11.49 -1.60
N VAL A 73 19.72 11.79 -1.63
CA VAL A 73 20.35 12.77 -0.76
C VAL A 73 19.71 14.14 -0.97
N GLY A 74 19.36 14.81 0.12
CA GLY A 74 18.65 16.09 0.12
C GLY A 74 17.16 16.02 -0.25
N CYS A 75 16.62 14.84 -0.57
CA CYS A 75 15.19 14.68 -0.84
C CYS A 75 14.43 14.25 0.42
N GLU A 76 13.36 14.98 0.74
CA GLU A 76 12.40 14.67 1.80
C GLU A 76 11.13 13.97 1.28
N GLY A 77 11.06 13.73 -0.01
CA GLY A 77 9.89 13.17 -0.67
C GLY A 77 9.58 11.72 -0.33
N TRP A 78 8.53 11.22 -0.99
CA TRP A 78 8.01 9.87 -0.82
C TRP A 78 8.10 9.09 -2.13
N VAL A 79 8.36 7.79 -2.02
CA VAL A 79 8.41 6.86 -3.14
C VAL A 79 7.06 6.17 -3.25
N SER A 80 6.42 6.31 -4.40
CA SER A 80 5.18 5.61 -4.73
C SER A 80 5.44 4.54 -5.79
N TYR A 81 4.68 3.44 -5.73
CA TYR A 81 4.65 2.47 -6.80
C TYR A 81 3.72 2.96 -7.93
N VAL A 82 4.30 3.22 -9.10
CA VAL A 82 3.61 3.81 -10.24
C VAL A 82 3.26 2.74 -11.26
N THR A 83 1.97 2.62 -11.57
CA THR A 83 1.45 1.76 -12.64
C THR A 83 0.78 2.61 -13.71
N MET A 84 1.13 2.39 -14.98
CA MET A 84 0.52 3.09 -16.12
C MET A 84 0.20 2.09 -17.23
N LYS A 85 -0.96 2.24 -17.87
CA LYS A 85 -1.36 1.35 -18.97
C LYS A 85 -0.34 1.43 -20.11
N GLY A 86 0.19 0.27 -20.51
CA GLY A 86 1.15 0.16 -21.61
C GLY A 86 2.59 0.51 -21.25
N ARG A 87 2.91 0.66 -19.96
CA ARG A 87 4.30 0.85 -19.48
C ARG A 87 4.61 -0.14 -18.36
N ALA A 88 5.88 -0.53 -18.26
CA ALA A 88 6.35 -1.30 -17.12
C ALA A 88 6.21 -0.44 -15.84
N PRO A 89 5.76 -1.03 -14.72
CA PRO A 89 5.66 -0.31 -13.47
C PRO A 89 7.05 0.04 -12.92
N PHE A 90 7.09 1.04 -12.05
CA PHE A 90 8.32 1.51 -11.42
C PHE A 90 8.02 2.18 -10.08
N PHE A 91 9.03 2.35 -9.26
CA PHE A 91 8.97 3.16 -8.05
C PHE A 91 9.43 4.57 -8.38
N GLY A 92 8.68 5.60 -8.01
CA GLY A 92 9.00 6.99 -8.35
C GLY A 92 8.78 7.94 -7.20
N CYS A 93 9.66 8.95 -7.09
CA CYS A 93 9.52 10.07 -6.15
C CYS A 93 9.05 11.32 -6.90
N GLY A 94 7.93 11.90 -6.46
CA GLY A 94 7.32 13.07 -7.10
C GLY A 94 8.09 14.37 -6.88
N GLU A 95 8.91 14.44 -5.83
CA GLU A 95 9.62 15.64 -5.40
C GLU A 95 10.96 15.83 -6.11
N CYS A 96 11.72 14.74 -6.32
CA CYS A 96 13.04 14.80 -6.98
C CYS A 96 13.05 14.18 -8.39
N GLY A 97 11.96 13.53 -8.81
CA GLY A 97 11.86 12.90 -10.13
C GLY A 97 12.70 11.63 -10.33
N SER A 98 13.41 11.16 -9.29
CA SER A 98 14.13 9.89 -9.37
C SER A 98 13.17 8.70 -9.42
N PHE A 99 13.56 7.65 -10.14
CA PHE A 99 12.79 6.43 -10.24
C PHE A 99 13.66 5.17 -10.27
N TRP A 100 13.07 4.06 -9.85
CA TRP A 100 13.69 2.74 -9.79
C TRP A 100 12.80 1.73 -10.50
N ARG A 101 13.37 1.01 -11.48
CA ARG A 101 12.63 -0.03 -12.21
C ARG A 101 12.52 -1.34 -11.45
N LYS A 102 13.43 -1.55 -10.49
CA LYS A 102 13.52 -2.75 -9.67
C LYS A 102 13.56 -2.35 -8.21
N GLU A 103 12.83 -3.08 -7.39
CA GLU A 103 12.83 -2.93 -5.93
C GLU A 103 14.23 -3.09 -5.35
N ALA A 104 15.02 -4.04 -5.86
CA ALA A 104 16.41 -4.23 -5.46
C ALA A 104 17.28 -2.96 -5.65
N SER A 105 17.04 -2.18 -6.71
CA SER A 105 17.77 -0.93 -6.96
C SER A 105 17.36 0.15 -5.95
N LEU A 106 16.07 0.24 -5.60
CA LEU A 106 15.57 1.11 -4.53
C LEU A 106 16.18 0.72 -3.17
N PHE A 107 16.19 -0.57 -2.84
CA PHE A 107 16.69 -1.09 -1.57
C PHE A 107 18.20 -0.95 -1.41
N ARG A 108 18.95 -1.05 -2.51
CA ARG A 108 20.37 -0.70 -2.54
C ARG A 108 20.58 0.76 -2.15
N ASP A 109 19.79 1.67 -2.72
CA ASP A 109 19.91 3.11 -2.44
C ASP A 109 19.45 3.45 -1.01
N ILE A 110 18.40 2.82 -0.49
CA ILE A 110 18.01 2.92 0.93
C ILE A 110 19.14 2.45 1.83
N THR A 111 19.76 1.30 1.52
CA THR A 111 20.89 0.78 2.30
C THR A 111 22.06 1.75 2.29
N ALA A 112 22.38 2.33 1.14
CA ALA A 112 23.45 3.30 0.99
C ALA A 112 23.17 4.59 1.77
N VAL A 113 21.96 5.14 1.67
CA VAL A 113 21.58 6.39 2.34
C VAL A 113 21.54 6.21 3.85
N VAL A 114 21.03 5.08 4.35
CA VAL A 114 21.00 4.77 5.79
C VAL A 114 22.42 4.58 6.34
N LYS A 115 23.32 3.95 5.57
CA LYS A 115 24.73 3.81 5.95
C LYS A 115 25.43 5.17 6.02
N ARG A 116 25.13 6.06 5.07
CA ARG A 116 25.74 7.40 4.99
C ARG A 116 25.16 8.37 6.02
N PHE A 117 23.86 8.30 6.26
CA PHE A 117 23.10 9.18 7.14
C PHE A 117 22.29 8.35 8.14
N PRO A 118 22.90 7.91 9.25
CA PRO A 118 22.26 6.98 10.20
C PRO A 118 20.93 7.45 10.77
N TYR A 119 20.69 8.77 10.81
CA TYR A 119 19.41 9.32 11.27
C TYR A 119 18.23 8.94 10.34
N ARG A 120 18.47 8.66 9.05
CA ARG A 120 17.47 8.17 8.10
C ARG A 120 16.99 6.75 8.40
N ARG A 121 17.72 5.99 9.24
CA ARG A 121 17.35 4.60 9.60
C ARG A 121 15.93 4.48 10.15
N LYS A 122 15.43 5.51 10.84
CA LYS A 122 14.11 5.51 11.48
C LYS A 122 12.94 5.56 10.49
N SER A 123 13.18 6.06 9.29
CA SER A 123 12.18 6.13 8.21
C SER A 123 11.95 4.79 7.51
N TYR A 124 12.68 3.74 7.92
CA TYR A 124 12.62 2.43 7.29
C TYR A 124 12.62 1.33 8.36
N GLU A 125 12.11 0.15 8.01
CA GLU A 125 12.27 -1.08 8.76
C GLU A 125 12.96 -2.12 7.89
N LYS A 126 13.94 -2.83 8.45
CA LYS A 126 14.72 -3.81 7.69
C LYS A 126 14.11 -5.20 7.90
N SER A 127 13.74 -5.87 6.82
CA SER A 127 13.19 -7.23 6.84
C SER A 127 13.98 -8.12 5.89
N GLY A 128 15.01 -8.79 6.41
CA GLY A 128 15.95 -9.55 5.60
C GLY A 128 16.72 -8.66 4.61
N GLU A 129 16.57 -8.95 3.31
CA GLU A 129 17.13 -8.16 2.20
C GLU A 129 16.21 -7.02 1.75
N SER A 130 15.00 -6.95 2.30
CA SER A 130 13.98 -5.96 1.94
C SER A 130 13.93 -4.79 2.94
N TRP A 131 13.35 -3.69 2.47
CA TRP A 131 13.01 -2.52 3.30
C TRP A 131 11.52 -2.26 3.29
N LEU A 132 10.97 -2.05 4.47
CA LEU A 132 9.59 -1.63 4.69
C LEU A 132 9.57 -0.16 5.14
N PRO A 133 8.45 0.55 4.95
CA PRO A 133 8.23 1.88 5.54
C PRO A 133 8.40 1.81 7.05
N GLY A 134 9.16 2.77 7.59
CA GLY A 134 9.17 3.00 9.03
C GLY A 134 7.95 3.78 9.47
N ASP A 135 7.68 3.75 10.77
CA ASP A 135 6.65 4.58 11.40
C ASP A 135 7.04 6.08 11.32
N PRO A 136 6.30 6.93 10.59
CA PRO A 136 6.59 8.35 10.46
C PRO A 136 6.63 9.08 11.81
N ASP A 137 5.83 8.65 12.79
CA ASP A 137 5.80 9.26 14.12
C ASP A 137 7.08 9.00 14.93
N LYS A 138 7.90 8.02 14.50
CA LYS A 138 9.23 7.76 15.07
C LYS A 138 10.33 8.60 14.43
N GLU A 139 10.06 9.30 13.32
CA GLU A 139 11.01 10.24 12.75
C GLU A 139 11.31 11.36 13.77
N THR A 140 12.56 11.81 13.85
CA THR A 140 12.88 12.92 14.75
C THR A 140 12.24 14.20 14.22
N LYS A 141 11.73 15.08 15.08
CA LYS A 141 11.20 16.40 14.68
C LYS A 141 12.15 17.25 13.82
N SER A 142 13.44 16.95 13.83
CA SER A 142 14.47 17.58 13.01
C SER A 142 14.84 16.82 11.73
N TYR A 143 14.03 15.83 11.30
CA TYR A 143 14.32 14.97 10.15
C TYR A 143 14.50 15.79 8.86
N GLU A 144 13.51 16.60 8.49
CA GLU A 144 13.56 17.48 7.32
C GLU A 144 14.72 18.49 7.41
N GLN A 145 14.96 19.05 8.61
CA GLN A 145 16.10 19.96 8.83
C GLN A 145 17.46 19.30 8.63
N LYS A 146 17.58 17.99 8.92
CA LYS A 146 18.81 17.23 8.68
C LYS A 146 18.97 16.90 7.20
N ILE A 147 17.87 16.57 6.51
CA ILE A 147 17.87 16.35 5.06
C ILE A 147 18.30 17.60 4.32
N ALA A 148 17.74 18.76 4.66
CA ALA A 148 18.08 20.04 4.04
C ALA A 148 19.56 20.44 4.20
N LYS A 149 20.27 19.82 5.15
CA LYS A 149 21.71 20.03 5.39
C LYS A 149 22.60 18.97 4.74
N GLU A 150 22.01 17.98 4.07
CA GLU A 150 22.79 17.02 3.31
C GLU A 150 23.48 17.72 2.13
N PRO A 151 24.70 17.29 1.76
CA PRO A 151 25.39 17.87 0.61
C PRO A 151 24.55 17.68 -0.65
N ALA A 152 24.35 18.75 -1.41
CA ALA A 152 23.67 18.68 -2.69
C ALA A 152 24.46 17.75 -3.62
N GLU A 153 23.87 16.61 -3.98
CA GLU A 153 24.42 15.77 -5.02
C GLU A 153 23.75 16.12 -6.33
N HIS A 154 24.51 16.72 -7.24
CA HIS A 154 24.13 16.87 -8.64
C HIS A 154 24.20 15.50 -9.33
N GLY A 155 23.30 14.59 -8.98
CA GLY A 155 23.11 13.34 -9.69
C GLY A 155 22.28 13.61 -10.94
N THR A 156 22.92 13.64 -12.11
CA THR A 156 22.24 13.76 -13.42
C THR A 156 21.48 12.50 -13.84
N ASP A 157 21.55 11.45 -13.02
CA ASP A 157 20.98 10.15 -13.32
C ASP A 157 19.72 9.88 -12.49
N PHE A 158 18.58 10.18 -13.10
CA PHE A 158 17.25 9.95 -12.56
C PHE A 158 16.79 8.49 -12.73
N ASP A 159 17.43 7.70 -13.62
CA ASP A 159 17.12 6.29 -13.86
C ASP A 159 18.07 5.39 -13.05
N LYS A 160 17.63 4.96 -11.87
CA LYS A 160 18.42 4.09 -11.01
C LYS A 160 18.24 2.63 -11.46
N THR A 161 19.15 2.17 -12.32
CA THR A 161 19.18 0.78 -12.82
C THR A 161 19.74 -0.22 -11.79
#